data_AF-A0AAP6BMD6-F1
#
_entry.id   AF-A0AAP6BMD6-F1
#
_cell.length_a   1.000
_cell.length_b   1.000
_cell.length_c   1.000
_cell.angle_alpha   90.00
_cell.angle_beta   90.00
_cell.angle_gamma   90.00
#
_symmetry.space_group_name_H-M   'P 1'
#
loop_
_entity.id
_entity.type
_entity.pdbx_description
1 polymer ?
#
loop_
_entity_poly.entity_id
_entity_poly.type
_entity_poly.pdbx_seq_one_letter_code
_entity_poly.pdbx_strand_id
1 'polypeptide(L)' 'MGLEAVLQRRVEASMEAMLGVRFLASEYRTGWHGGRVDSLGLDENGAPVVVEFTDRR' A
#
# COMPACT_ATOMS: atom_id res chain seq x y z
N MET A 1 -2.76 -16.19 -8.52
CA MET A 1 -2.62 -14.78 -8.11
C MET A 1 -2.04 -14.02 -9.28
N GLY A 2 -2.54 -12.82 -9.58
CA GLY A 2 -1.98 -11.96 -10.64
C GLY A 2 -0.64 -11.35 -10.24
N LEU A 3 0.11 -10.83 -11.23
CA LEU A 3 1.39 -10.16 -11.00
C LEU A 3 1.28 -9.04 -9.97
N GLU A 4 0.23 -8.23 -10.07
CA GLU A 4 -0.06 -7.11 -9.17
C GLU A 4 -0.17 -7.56 -7.71
N ALA A 5 -0.96 -8.60 -7.43
CA ALA A 5 -1.12 -9.15 -6.08
C ALA A 5 0.18 -9.74 -5.50
N VAL A 6 1.06 -10.29 -6.35
CA VAL A 6 2.37 -10.79 -5.93
C VAL A 6 3.30 -9.61 -5.60
N LEU A 7 3.30 -8.57 -6.44
CA LEU A 7 4.09 -7.37 -6.24
C LEU A 7 3.67 -6.63 -4.97
N GLN A 8 2.36 -6.42 -4.78
CA GLN A 8 1.77 -5.81 -3.59
C GLN A 8 2.26 -6.49 -2.33
N ARG A 9 2.05 -7.80 -2.20
CA ARG A 9 2.47 -8.57 -1.01
C ARG A 9 3.97 -8.45 -0.73
N ARG A 10 4.79 -8.42 -1.78
CA ARG A 10 6.25 -8.34 -1.62
C ARG A 10 6.70 -6.95 -1.15
N VAL A 11 6.07 -5.90 -1.69
CA VAL A 11 6.32 -4.52 -1.27
C VAL A 11 5.81 -4.29 0.15
N GLU A 12 4.60 -4.71 0.48
CA GLU A 12 4.02 -4.61 1.84
C GLU A 12 4.91 -5.28 2.89
N ALA A 13 5.44 -6.48 2.60
CA ALA A 13 6.33 -7.21 3.50
C ALA A 13 7.70 -6.53 3.72
N SER A 14 8.12 -5.64 2.83
CA SER A 14 9.43 -4.97 2.87
C SER A 14 9.30 -3.45 3.01
N MET A 15 8.09 -2.95 3.26
CA MET A 15 7.71 -1.55 3.10
C MET A 15 8.52 -0.61 4.00
N GLU A 16 8.75 -1.03 5.24
CA GLU A 16 9.55 -0.26 6.20
C GLU A 16 11.01 -0.15 5.74
N ALA A 17 11.62 -1.26 5.34
CA ALA A 17 13.01 -1.28 4.90
C ALA A 17 13.23 -0.58 3.54
N MET A 18 12.26 -0.65 2.64
CA MET A 18 12.38 -0.09 1.28
C MET A 18 11.99 1.39 1.20
N LEU A 19 10.96 1.80 1.95
CA LEU A 19 10.32 3.11 1.80
C LEU A 19 10.37 3.95 3.09
N GLY A 20 10.82 3.39 4.22
CA GLY A 20 10.70 4.06 5.52
C GLY A 20 9.25 4.17 6.01
N VAL A 21 8.37 3.31 5.50
CA VAL A 21 6.92 3.37 5.76
C VAL A 21 6.48 2.14 6.55
N ARG A 22 5.85 2.36 7.70
CA ARG A 22 5.22 1.30 8.49
C ARG A 22 3.88 0.92 7.88
N PHE A 23 3.78 -0.31 7.41
CA PHE A 23 2.55 -0.86 6.83
C PHE A 23 1.40 -0.89 7.86
N LEU A 24 0.19 -0.54 7.42
CA LEU A 24 -1.03 -0.57 8.24
C LEU A 24 -2.09 -1.53 7.71
N ALA A 25 -2.39 -1.48 6.42
CA ALA A 25 -3.47 -2.27 5.83
C ALA A 25 -3.32 -2.42 4.32
N SER A 26 -3.73 -3.59 3.80
CA SER A 26 -4.00 -3.81 2.38
C SER A 26 -5.46 -3.49 2.10
N GLU A 27 -5.78 -3.09 0.87
CA GLU A 27 -7.16 -2.96 0.36
C GLU A 27 -8.03 -2.02 1.22
N TYR A 28 -7.44 -0.92 1.69
CA TYR A 28 -8.07 -0.03 2.65
C TYR A 28 -9.23 0.75 2.00
N ARG A 29 -10.44 0.59 2.55
CA ARG A 29 -11.64 1.25 2.02
C ARG A 29 -11.76 2.67 2.59
N THR A 30 -11.72 3.67 1.71
CA THR A 30 -11.92 5.08 2.07
C THR A 30 -13.43 5.34 2.16
N GLY A 31 -14.04 4.96 3.29
CA GLY A 31 -15.50 4.90 3.48
C GLY A 31 -16.31 5.95 2.71
N TRP A 32 -16.23 7.22 3.12
CA TRP A 32 -17.12 8.31 2.66
C TRP A 32 -17.13 8.54 1.14
N HIS A 33 -16.06 8.19 0.43
CA HIS A 33 -15.93 8.39 -1.01
C HIS A 33 -15.95 7.07 -1.80
N GLY A 34 -16.17 5.94 -1.14
CA GLY A 34 -16.26 4.62 -1.78
C GLY A 34 -14.97 4.11 -2.44
N GLY A 35 -13.88 4.88 -2.36
CA GLY A 35 -12.57 4.51 -2.88
C GLY A 35 -11.93 3.35 -2.13
N ARG A 36 -10.92 2.76 -2.77
CA ARG A 36 -10.04 1.73 -2.23
C ARG A 36 -8.61 2.18 -2.48
N VAL A 37 -7.79 2.00 -1.46
CA VAL A 37 -6.34 2.15 -1.51
C VAL A 37 -5.72 0.75 -1.48
N ASP A 38 -4.79 0.46 -2.38
CA ASP A 38 -4.14 -0.86 -2.41
C ASP A 38 -3.35 -1.15 -1.13
N SER A 39 -2.49 -0.21 -0.70
CA SER A 39 -1.76 -0.31 0.56
C SER A 39 -1.69 1.04 1.28
N LEU A 40 -1.96 1.01 2.59
CA LEU A 40 -1.88 2.15 3.50
C LEU A 40 -0.74 1.96 4.50
N GLY A 41 0.03 3.01 4.74
CA GLY A 41 1.11 3.04 5.73
C GLY A 41 1.29 4.42 6.39
N LEU A 42 2.28 4.52 7.29
CA LEU A 42 2.72 5.76 7.93
C LEU A 42 4.22 5.96 7.73
N ASP A 43 4.64 7.18 7.40
CA ASP A 43 6.06 7.55 7.39
C ASP A 43 6.60 7.80 8.81
N GLU A 44 7.87 8.20 8.90
CA GLU A 44 8.56 8.52 10.16
C GLU A 44 7.92 9.66 10.97
N ASN A 45 7.16 10.54 10.32
CA ASN A 45 6.46 11.67 10.94
C ASN A 45 5.01 11.33 11.30
N GLY A 46 4.57 10.10 11.02
CA GLY A 46 3.18 9.69 11.18
C GLY A 46 2.24 10.25 10.11
N ALA A 47 2.76 10.74 8.98
CA ALA A 47 1.93 11.15 7.86
C ALA A 47 1.46 9.90 7.07
N PRO A 48 0.20 9.87 6.59
CA PRO A 48 -0.33 8.74 5.84
C PRO A 48 0.32 8.63 4.47
N VAL A 49 0.77 7.42 4.12
CA VAL A 49 1.30 7.07 2.80
C VAL A 49 0.36 6.10 2.13
N VAL A 50 -0.02 6.43 0.89
CA VAL A 50 -0.83 5.59 -0.01
C VAL A 50 0.09 5.04 -1.09
N VAL A 51 0.06 3.73 -1.31
CA VAL A 51 0.78 3.07 -2.40
C VAL A 51 -0.24 2.33 -3.25
N GLU A 52 -0.26 2.63 -4.55
CA GLU A 52 -1.12 1.99 -5.55
C GLU A 52 -0.25 1.18 -6.52
N PHE A 53 -0.71 -0.01 -6.89
CA PHE A 53 -0.03 -0.92 -7.80
C PHE A 53 -0.72 -0.88 -9.16
N THR A 54 0.08 -0.84 -10.23
CA THR A 54 -0.47 -0.82 -11.59
C THR A 54 0.37 -1.73 -12.47
N ASP A 55 -0.30 -2.60 -13.23
CA ASP A 55 0.30 -3.26 -14.38
C ASP A 55 0.29 -2.28 -15.56
N ARG A 56 1.45 -1.71 -15.89
CA ARG A 56 1.60 -0.90 -17.11
C ARG A 56 1.72 -1.85 -18.31
N ARG A 57 0.61 -2.10 -18.99
CA ARG A 57 0.59 -2.66 -20.34
C ARG A 57 0.76 -1.59 -21.40
#